data_AF-A0A0D3VEE6-F1
#
_entry.id   AF-A0A0D3VEE6-F1
#
_cell.length_a   1.000
_cell.length_b   1.000
_cell.length_c   1.000
_cell.angle_alpha   90.00
_cell.angle_beta   90.00
_cell.angle_gamma   90.00
#
_symmetry.space_group_name_H-M   'P 1'
#
loop_
_entity.id
_entity.type
_entity.pdbx_description
1 polymer ?
#
loop_
_entity_poly.entity_id
_entity_poly.type
_entity_poly.pdbx_seq_one_letter_code
_entity_poly.pdbx_strand_id
1 'polypeptide(L)'
;MGQAGQQNQGRSGRSNNLVVPQANAALQQLKMEAAQELGVTISQDGYYGNYTSREMGSLGGYITKRLVQIAEQQLSGQSNQ
;
A
#
# COMPACT_ATOMS: atom_id res chain seq x y z
N MET A 1 17.59 -9.68 47.85
CA MET A 1 17.18 -10.50 46.69
C MET A 1 15.73 -10.15 46.39
N GLY A 2 15.29 -9.52 45.32
CA GLY A 2 15.88 -8.92 44.12
C GLY A 2 14.65 -8.48 43.30
N GLN A 3 14.49 -7.19 43.04
CA GLN A 3 13.46 -6.66 42.14
C GLN A 3 13.82 -7.02 40.69
N ALA A 4 12.88 -7.57 39.92
CA ALA A 4 12.81 -7.53 38.45
C ALA A 4 11.62 -8.40 38.01
N GLY A 5 10.72 -8.02 37.12
CA GLY A 5 10.59 -6.83 36.31
C GLY A 5 9.31 -7.00 35.49
N GLN A 6 8.50 -5.93 35.41
CA GLN A 6 7.43 -5.81 34.43
C GLN A 6 8.06 -5.86 33.03
N GLN A 7 7.77 -6.89 32.25
CA GLN A 7 8.09 -6.89 30.82
C GLN A 7 6.86 -6.40 30.06
N ASN A 8 6.84 -5.07 29.90
CA ASN A 8 6.05 -4.36 28.92
C ASN A 8 6.46 -4.83 27.52
N GLN A 9 5.72 -5.78 26.94
CA GLN A 9 5.90 -6.19 25.56
C GLN A 9 5.38 -5.07 24.65
N GLY A 10 6.27 -4.13 24.33
CA GLY A 10 6.06 -3.14 23.30
C GLY A 10 5.84 -3.81 21.95
N ARG A 11 4.58 -4.12 21.64
CA ARG A 11 4.12 -4.35 20.27
C ARG A 11 4.15 -3.00 19.55
N SER A 12 5.34 -2.54 19.20
CA SER A 12 5.50 -1.54 18.14
C SER A 12 5.17 -2.22 16.81
N GLY A 13 3.88 -2.49 16.60
CA GLY A 13 3.35 -2.72 15.27
C GLY A 13 3.63 -1.46 14.48
N ARG A 14 4.51 -1.55 13.49
CA ARG A 14 4.72 -0.47 12.52
C ARG A 14 3.38 -0.27 11.81
N SER A 15 2.56 0.62 12.33
CA SER A 15 1.37 1.08 11.64
C SER A 15 1.89 1.86 10.44
N ASN A 16 1.74 1.28 9.24
CA ASN A 16 1.92 2.02 7.99
C ASN A 16 0.76 3.00 7.88
N ASN A 17 0.86 4.10 8.63
CA ASN A 17 -0.08 5.19 8.57
C ASN A 17 0.05 5.83 7.19
N LEU A 18 -1.04 5.87 6.44
CA LEU A 18 -1.09 6.58 5.17
C LEU A 18 -0.75 8.05 5.42
N VAL A 19 0.12 8.61 4.57
CA VAL A 19 0.49 10.03 4.60
C VAL A 19 -0.76 10.93 4.43
N VAL A 20 -1.72 10.46 3.63
CA VAL A 20 -3.04 11.07 3.45
C VAL A 20 -4.11 10.03 3.78
N PRO A 21 -4.61 9.98 5.02
CA PRO A 21 -5.61 8.99 5.44
C PRO A 21 -6.89 9.00 4.59
N GLN A 22 -7.28 10.17 4.07
CA GLN A 22 -8.44 10.38 3.22
C GLN A 22 -8.32 9.65 1.87
N ALA A 23 -7.10 9.38 1.42
CA ALA A 23 -6.85 8.68 0.16
C ALA A 23 -7.06 7.16 0.28
N ASN A 24 -7.35 6.61 1.46
CA ASN A 24 -7.47 5.16 1.67
C ASN A 24 -8.46 4.50 0.71
N ALA A 25 -9.66 5.08 0.54
CA ALA A 25 -10.67 4.53 -0.38
C ALA A 25 -10.18 4.53 -1.84
N ALA A 26 -9.57 5.64 -2.30
CA ALA A 26 -9.04 5.76 -3.64
C ALA A 26 -7.86 4.80 -3.90
N LEU A 27 -6.97 4.64 -2.92
CA LEU A 27 -5.85 3.70 -2.98
C LEU A 27 -6.32 2.24 -2.98
N GLN A 28 -7.38 1.92 -2.23
CA GLN A 28 -7.97 0.59 -2.26
C GLN A 28 -8.59 0.28 -3.62
N GLN A 29 -9.32 1.23 -4.21
CA GLN A 29 -9.87 1.08 -5.56
C GLN A 29 -8.75 0.85 -6.58
N LEU A 30 -7.70 1.69 -6.56
CA LEU A 30 -6.57 1.55 -7.45
C LEU A 30 -5.87 0.19 -7.31
N LYS A 31 -5.71 -0.30 -6.06
CA LYS A 31 -5.16 -1.64 -5.80
C LYS A 31 -6.02 -2.72 -6.45
N MET A 32 -7.34 -2.62 -6.37
CA MET A 32 -8.27 -3.60 -6.97
C MET A 32 -8.18 -3.59 -8.50
N GLU A 33 -8.14 -2.39 -9.11
CA GLU A 33 -7.97 -2.23 -10.56
C GLU A 33 -6.64 -2.83 -11.03
N ALA A 34 -5.54 -2.49 -10.35
CA ALA A 34 -4.21 -3.02 -10.65
C ALA A 34 -4.15 -4.55 -10.52
N ALA A 35 -4.83 -5.10 -9.52
CA ALA A 35 -4.89 -6.54 -9.31
C ALA A 35 -5.67 -7.24 -10.42
N GLN A 36 -6.80 -6.67 -10.85
CA GLN A 36 -7.58 -7.18 -11.99
C GLN A 36 -6.77 -7.17 -13.29
N GLU A 37 -6.04 -6.09 -13.57
CA GLU A 37 -5.22 -6.01 -14.78
C GLU A 37 -4.05 -7.01 -14.80
N LEU A 38 -3.47 -7.29 -13.64
CA LEU A 38 -2.34 -8.21 -13.52
C LEU A 38 -2.77 -9.66 -13.25
N GLY A 39 -4.07 -9.95 -13.19
CA GLY A 39 -4.60 -11.29 -12.86
C GLY A 39 -4.30 -11.73 -11.43
N VAL A 40 -4.04 -10.78 -10.53
CA VAL A 40 -3.79 -11.03 -9.10
C VAL A 40 -5.10 -10.97 -8.33
N THR A 41 -5.32 -11.94 -7.47
CA THR A 41 -6.45 -11.97 -6.54
C THR A 41 -5.99 -11.38 -5.21
N ILE A 42 -6.66 -10.33 -4.76
CA ILE A 42 -6.39 -9.71 -3.46
C ILE A 42 -7.05 -10.58 -2.38
N SER A 43 -6.25 -11.30 -1.60
CA SER A 43 -6.77 -12.03 -0.45
C SER A 43 -7.20 -11.06 0.65
N GLN A 44 -8.41 -11.23 1.19
CA GLN A 44 -8.96 -10.36 2.24
C GLN A 44 -8.23 -10.51 3.59
N ASP A 45 -7.63 -11.67 3.82
CA ASP A 45 -6.78 -11.98 4.98
C ASP A 45 -5.35 -11.44 4.84
N GLY A 46 -5.01 -10.86 3.69
CA GLY A 46 -3.67 -10.37 3.38
C GLY A 46 -2.63 -11.46 3.13
N TYR A 47 -3.07 -12.72 2.99
CA TYR A 47 -2.17 -13.84 2.69
C TYR A 47 -1.98 -14.00 1.17
N TYR A 48 -0.79 -13.67 0.70
CA TYR A 48 -0.41 -13.78 -0.72
C TYR A 48 0.51 -14.97 -0.99
N GLY A 49 0.42 -16.05 -0.21
CA GLY A 49 1.35 -17.19 -0.29
C GLY A 49 1.37 -17.93 -1.63
N ASN A 50 0.34 -17.74 -2.46
CA ASN A 50 0.25 -18.32 -3.80
C ASN A 50 0.89 -17.43 -4.88
N TYR A 51 1.27 -16.20 -4.53
CA TYR A 51 1.88 -15.24 -5.44
C TYR A 51 3.39 -15.18 -5.25
N THR A 52 4.11 -15.12 -6.36
CA THR A 52 5.55 -14.89 -6.34
C THR A 52 5.86 -13.46 -5.90
N SER A 53 7.03 -13.25 -5.30
CA SER A 53 7.51 -11.90 -4.95
C SER A 53 7.60 -10.98 -6.18
N ARG A 54 7.80 -11.55 -7.37
CA ARG A 54 7.81 -10.81 -8.64
C ARG A 54 6.42 -10.30 -9.01
N GLU A 55 5.37 -11.11 -8.88
CA GLU A 55 3.98 -10.69 -9.17
C GLU A 55 3.51 -9.60 -8.21
N MET A 56 3.76 -9.77 -6.92
CA MET A 56 3.43 -8.74 -5.91
C MET A 56 4.26 -7.46 -6.11
N GLY A 57 5.51 -7.60 -6.55
CA GLY A 57 6.34 -6.47 -6.95
C GLY A 57 5.78 -5.72 -8.17
N SER A 58 5.35 -6.46 -9.20
CA SER A 58 4.68 -5.88 -10.38
C SER A 58 3.38 -5.16 -10.01
N LEU A 59 2.59 -5.71 -9.08
CA LEU A 59 1.39 -5.07 -8.54
C LEU A 59 1.70 -3.71 -7.90
N GLY A 60 2.68 -3.68 -6.98
CA GLY A 60 3.12 -2.44 -6.35
C GLY A 60 3.64 -1.42 -7.38
N GLY A 61 4.45 -1.87 -8.33
CA GLY A 61 4.99 -1.03 -9.40
C GLY A 61 3.90 -0.44 -10.30
N TYR A 62 2.86 -1.21 -10.64
CA TYR A 62 1.72 -0.74 -11.40
C TYR A 62 0.96 0.37 -10.65
N ILE A 63 0.66 0.14 -9.37
CA ILE A 63 -0.01 1.11 -8.51
C ILE A 63 0.79 2.42 -8.44
N THR A 64 2.11 2.33 -8.17
CA THR A 64 2.99 3.52 -8.14
C THR A 64 3.02 4.24 -9.47
N LYS A 65 3.14 3.53 -10.59
CA LYS A 65 3.13 4.12 -11.93
C LYS A 65 1.84 4.90 -12.20
N ARG A 66 0.70 4.34 -11.80
CA ARG A 66 -0.61 5.00 -11.96
C ARG A 66 -0.75 6.25 -11.09
N LEU A 67 -0.27 6.20 -9.85
CA LEU A 67 -0.22 7.37 -8.96
C LEU A 67 0.64 8.48 -9.54
N VAL A 68 1.81 8.14 -10.08
CA VAL A 68 2.70 9.11 -10.73
C VAL A 68 2.02 9.72 -11.96
N GLN A 69 1.37 8.92 -12.81
CA GLN A 69 0.62 9.44 -13.96
C GLN A 69 -0.46 10.44 -13.55
N ILE A 70 -1.23 10.15 -12.50
CA ILE A 70 -2.27 11.06 -11.99
C ILE A 70 -1.64 12.36 -11.48
N ALA A 71 -0.54 12.26 -10.74
CA ALA A 71 0.19 13.42 -10.24
C ALA A 71 0.78 14.26 -11.38
N GLU A 72 1.39 13.62 -12.39
CA GLU A 72 1.91 14.28 -13.58
C GLU A 72 0.81 15.01 -14.35
N GLN A 73 -0.36 14.39 -14.54
CA GLN A 73 -1.51 15.04 -15.20
C GLN A 73 -2.00 16.27 -14.43
N GLN A 74 -2.06 16.20 -13.10
CA GLN A 74 -2.44 17.33 -12.25
C GLN A 74 -1.40 18.46 -12.34
N LEU A 75 -0.11 18.12 -12.29
CA LEU A 75 0.99 19.08 -12.39
C LEU A 75 1.06 19.71 -13.79
N SER A 76 0.88 18.93 -14.85
CA SER A 76 0.89 19.41 -16.24
C SER A 76 -0.34 20.25 -16.58
N GLY A 77 -1.49 19.96 -15.96
CA GLY A 77 -2.70 20.78 -16.08
C GLY A 77 -2.60 22.11 -15.32
N GLN A 78 -1.75 22.17 -14.30
CA GLN A 78 -1.50 23.39 -13.53
C GLN A 78 -0.54 24.36 -14.24
N SER A 79 0.31 23.88 -15.15
CA SER A 79 1.29 24.71 -15.87
C SER A 79 0.71 25.63 -16.96
N ASN A 80 -0.60 25.67 -17.16
CA ASN A 80 -1.24 26.48 -18.20
C ASN A 80 -2.29 27.48 -17.67
N GLN A 81 -2.17 27.92 -16.41
CA GLN A 81 -2.92 29.04 -15.83
C GLN A 81 -1.97 30.11 -15.30
#